data_AF-A0A848GTA6-F1
#
_entry.id   AF-A0A848GTA6-F1
#
_cell.length_a   1.000
_cell.length_b   1.000
_cell.length_c   1.000
_cell.angle_alpha   90.00
_cell.angle_beta   90.00
_cell.angle_gamma   90.00
#
_symmetry.space_group_name_H-M   'P 1'
#
loop_
_entity.id
_entity.type
_entity.pdbx_description
1 polymer ?
#
loop_
_entity_poly.entity_id
_entity_poly.type
_entity_poly.pdbx_seq_one_letter_code
_entity_poly.pdbx_strand_id
1 'polypeptide(L)'
;MQIITKGAPKKLGREYSHDLSFIRQVVSAYLTGTEGYVRTARRFNVSKKQVEQWVSKFSSDLGPQTISPPMTEQEQQDLEFLKKQKEELERQLAEANRKIFGLQTLIDVAEESLQIDIRKKSGPKQSKK
;
A
#
# COMPACT_ATOMS: atom_id res chain seq x y z
N MET A 1 24.71 10.91 -5.84
CA MET A 1 24.15 9.55 -5.94
C MET A 1 22.66 9.66 -6.27
N GLN A 2 22.19 8.75 -7.12
CA GLN A 2 21.09 8.94 -8.07
C GLN A 2 19.71 9.21 -7.45
N ILE A 3 19.02 10.18 -8.05
CA ILE A 3 17.61 10.50 -7.92
C ILE A 3 16.75 9.38 -8.52
N ILE A 4 15.87 8.81 -7.70
CA ILE A 4 14.84 7.85 -8.11
C ILE A 4 13.91 8.53 -9.12
N THR A 5 13.91 8.04 -10.34
CA THR A 5 13.04 8.50 -11.43
C THR A 5 11.60 8.14 -11.10
N LYS A 6 10.80 9.15 -10.73
CA LYS A 6 9.34 9.01 -10.65
C LYS A 6 8.80 8.80 -12.06
N GLY A 7 8.45 7.55 -12.39
CA GLY A 7 7.65 7.23 -13.56
C GLY A 7 6.34 8.02 -13.52
N ALA A 8 6.12 8.85 -14.54
CA ALA A 8 4.93 9.68 -14.65
C ALA A 8 3.65 8.84 -14.69
N PRO A 9 2.53 9.27 -14.06
CA PRO A 9 1.25 8.61 -14.26
C PRO A 9 0.82 8.80 -15.71
N LYS A 10 0.91 7.73 -16.49
CA LYS A 10 0.49 7.70 -17.89
C LYS A 10 -1.02 7.95 -17.91
N LYS A 11 -1.43 9.14 -18.36
CA LYS A 11 -2.83 9.56 -18.47
C LYS A 11 -3.62 8.45 -19.16
N LEU A 12 -4.54 7.81 -18.43
CA LEU A 12 -5.39 6.75 -18.95
C LEU A 12 -6.43 7.39 -19.88
N GLY A 13 -6.06 7.58 -21.15
CA GLY A 13 -6.97 8.02 -22.19
C GLY A 13 -8.12 7.03 -22.35
N ARG A 14 -9.34 7.59 -22.36
CA ARG A 14 -10.69 6.98 -22.44
C ARG A 14 -11.14 6.26 -21.17
N GLU A 15 -12.18 6.81 -20.54
CA GLU A 15 -13.04 6.09 -19.60
C GLU A 15 -13.59 4.86 -20.30
N TYR A 16 -13.42 3.69 -19.68
CA TYR A 16 -14.02 2.48 -20.19
C TYR A 16 -15.49 2.45 -19.79
N SER A 17 -16.36 1.97 -20.68
CA SER A 17 -17.78 1.74 -20.36
C SER A 17 -17.98 0.70 -19.24
N HIS A 18 -16.93 -0.02 -18.85
CA HIS A 18 -16.95 -1.05 -17.81
C HIS A 18 -16.03 -0.63 -16.66
N ASP A 19 -16.40 -1.06 -15.45
CA ASP A 19 -15.59 -0.84 -14.26
C ASP A 19 -14.20 -1.48 -14.40
N LEU A 20 -13.18 -0.80 -13.86
CA LEU A 20 -11.78 -1.22 -13.96
C LEU A 20 -11.56 -2.57 -13.27
N SER A 21 -12.28 -2.86 -12.18
CA SER A 21 -12.21 -4.15 -11.48
C SER A 21 -12.67 -5.30 -12.37
N PHE A 22 -13.76 -5.10 -13.12
CA PHE A 22 -14.31 -6.06 -14.06
C PHE A 22 -13.34 -6.29 -15.23
N ILE A 23 -12.77 -5.22 -15.80
CA ILE A 23 -11.79 -5.34 -16.89
C ILE A 23 -10.57 -6.16 -16.42
N ARG A 24 -10.09 -5.91 -15.20
CA ARG A 24 -8.97 -6.67 -14.61
C ARG A 24 -9.34 -8.15 -14.43
N GLN A 25 -10.55 -8.45 -13.99
CA GLN A 25 -11.03 -9.83 -13.85
C GLN A 25 -11.08 -10.56 -15.21
N VAL A 26 -11.58 -9.91 -16.27
CA VAL A 26 -11.65 -10.48 -17.63
C VAL A 26 -10.25 -10.76 -18.16
N VAL A 27 -9.32 -9.82 -18.02
CA VAL A 27 -7.93 -9.97 -18.48
C VAL A 27 -7.20 -11.06 -17.69
N SER A 28 -7.39 -11.11 -16.36
CA SER A 28 -6.82 -12.16 -15.53
C SER A 28 -7.34 -13.56 -15.91
N ALA A 29 -8.65 -13.69 -16.16
CA ALA A 29 -9.25 -14.95 -16.61
C ALA A 29 -8.74 -15.39 -17.99
N TYR A 30 -8.43 -14.45 -18.89
CA TYR A 30 -7.79 -14.75 -20.18
C TYR A 30 -6.33 -15.22 -20.00
N LEU A 31 -5.54 -14.51 -19.18
CA LEU A 31 -4.11 -14.80 -19.01
C LEU A 31 -3.84 -16.09 -18.22
N THR A 32 -4.76 -16.46 -17.32
CA THR A 32 -4.67 -17.69 -16.50
C THR A 32 -5.38 -18.88 -17.15
N GLY A 33 -6.37 -18.64 -18.00
CA GLY A 33 -7.14 -19.69 -18.67
C GLY A 33 -6.43 -20.25 -19.90
N THR A 34 -6.79 -21.48 -20.27
CA THR A 34 -6.43 -22.09 -21.57
C THR A 34 -7.38 -21.67 -22.70
N GLU A 35 -8.27 -20.71 -22.44
CA GLU A 35 -9.33 -20.28 -23.35
C GLU A 35 -8.88 -19.10 -24.21
N GLY A 36 -9.09 -19.19 -25.53
CA GLY A 36 -8.79 -18.08 -26.44
C GLY A 36 -9.78 -16.91 -26.31
N TYR A 37 -9.42 -15.75 -26.88
CA TYR A 37 -10.17 -14.48 -26.78
C TYR A 37 -11.68 -14.61 -27.03
N VAL A 38 -12.11 -15.46 -27.96
CA VAL A 38 -13.52 -15.65 -28.33
C VAL A 38 -14.31 -16.34 -27.21
N ARG A 39 -13.69 -17.29 -26.50
CA ARG A 39 -14.34 -18.01 -25.41
C ARG A 39 -14.45 -17.14 -24.16
N THR A 40 -13.38 -16.40 -23.82
CA THR A 40 -13.40 -15.41 -22.73
C THR A 40 -14.43 -14.32 -23.00
N ALA A 41 -14.51 -13.82 -24.23
CA ALA A 41 -15.49 -12.82 -24.64
C ALA A 41 -16.94 -13.28 -24.41
N ARG A 42 -17.25 -14.52 -24.81
CA ARG A 42 -18.57 -15.13 -24.57
C ARG A 42 -18.87 -15.30 -23.08
N ARG A 43 -17.89 -15.76 -22.29
CA ARG A 43 -18.05 -15.99 -20.85
C ARG A 43 -18.43 -14.74 -20.09
N PHE A 44 -17.81 -13.61 -20.44
CA PHE A 44 -18.04 -12.32 -19.77
C PHE A 44 -19.03 -11.41 -20.53
N ASN A 45 -19.68 -11.92 -21.58
CA ASN A 45 -20.60 -11.19 -22.44
C ASN A 45 -20.04 -9.85 -22.96
N VAL A 46 -18.78 -9.87 -23.39
CA VAL A 46 -18.06 -8.72 -23.95
C VAL A 46 -17.62 -9.02 -25.38
N SER A 47 -17.32 -7.98 -26.16
CA SER A 47 -16.80 -8.17 -27.52
C SER A 47 -15.36 -8.67 -27.51
N LYS A 48 -15.01 -9.57 -28.44
CA LYS A 48 -13.64 -10.04 -28.65
C LYS A 48 -12.64 -8.88 -28.77
N LYS A 49 -13.01 -7.81 -29.50
CA LYS A 49 -12.17 -6.62 -29.66
C LYS A 49 -11.91 -5.88 -28.35
N GLN A 50 -12.88 -5.86 -27.44
CA GLN A 50 -12.71 -5.26 -26.11
C GLN A 50 -11.71 -6.07 -25.30
N VAL A 51 -11.81 -7.41 -25.32
CA VAL A 51 -10.86 -8.29 -24.64
C VAL A 51 -9.45 -8.12 -25.22
N GLU A 52 -9.28 -8.07 -26.54
CA GLU A 52 -7.98 -7.85 -27.18
C GLU A 52 -7.35 -6.51 -26.76
N GLN A 53 -8.15 -5.43 -26.73
CA GLN A 53 -7.69 -4.11 -26.28
C GLN A 53 -7.32 -4.09 -24.80
N TRP A 54 -8.13 -4.73 -23.96
CA TRP A 54 -7.87 -4.80 -22.52
C TRP A 54 -6.66 -5.67 -22.22
N VAL A 55 -6.52 -6.82 -22.87
CA VAL A 55 -5.34 -7.68 -22.73
C VAL A 55 -4.10 -6.91 -23.20
N SER A 56 -4.12 -6.25 -24.35
CA SER A 56 -2.98 -5.45 -24.81
C SER A 56 -2.60 -4.32 -23.83
N LYS A 57 -3.58 -3.69 -23.17
CA LYS A 57 -3.33 -2.57 -22.25
C LYS A 57 -2.99 -2.98 -20.82
N PHE A 58 -3.55 -4.08 -20.34
CA PHE A 58 -3.44 -4.53 -18.95
C PHE A 58 -2.62 -5.82 -18.77
N SER A 59 -2.18 -6.48 -19.85
CA SER A 59 -1.29 -7.66 -19.75
C SER A 59 0.05 -7.38 -19.12
N SER A 60 0.54 -6.14 -19.12
CA SER A 60 1.74 -5.77 -18.38
C SER A 60 1.49 -5.54 -16.88
N ASP A 61 0.26 -5.15 -16.51
CA ASP A 61 -0.17 -4.90 -15.12
C ASP A 61 -0.68 -6.19 -14.45
N LEU A 62 -1.20 -7.11 -15.25
CA LEU A 62 -1.90 -8.34 -14.85
C LEU A 62 -1.29 -9.60 -15.48
N GLY A 63 -0.13 -9.46 -16.13
CA GLY A 63 0.63 -10.58 -16.69
C GLY A 63 0.64 -11.71 -15.68
N PRO A 64 0.57 -12.98 -16.14
CA PRO A 64 0.40 -14.13 -15.26
C PRO A 64 1.32 -13.88 -14.09
N GLN A 65 0.74 -13.70 -12.89
CA GLN A 65 1.47 -13.51 -11.64
C GLN A 65 2.55 -14.55 -11.72
N THR A 66 3.75 -14.11 -12.10
CA THR A 66 4.81 -15.02 -12.44
C THR A 66 4.89 -15.81 -11.17
N ILE A 67 4.78 -17.14 -11.27
CA ILE A 67 5.17 -18.01 -10.18
C ILE A 67 6.58 -17.51 -9.89
N SER A 68 6.68 -16.63 -8.89
CA SER A 68 7.94 -16.01 -8.56
C SER A 68 8.80 -17.22 -8.30
N PRO A 69 10.00 -17.33 -8.92
CA PRO A 69 10.87 -18.45 -8.63
C PRO A 69 10.88 -18.61 -7.11
N PRO A 70 10.75 -19.85 -6.59
CA PRO A 70 10.74 -20.06 -5.14
C PRO A 70 11.88 -19.21 -4.57
N MET A 71 11.53 -18.28 -3.67
CA MET A 71 12.44 -17.25 -3.19
C MET A 71 13.80 -17.90 -2.92
N THR A 72 14.86 -17.31 -3.46
CA THR A 72 16.21 -17.80 -3.25
C THR A 72 16.46 -17.86 -1.74
N GLU A 73 17.20 -18.86 -1.24
CA GLU A 73 17.50 -19.00 0.21
C GLU A 73 18.03 -17.69 0.82
N GLN A 74 18.78 -16.92 0.04
CA GLN A 74 19.28 -15.61 0.42
C GLN A 74 18.17 -14.57 0.64
N GLU A 75 17.18 -14.53 -0.25
CA GLU A 75 16.03 -13.63 -0.10
C GLU A 75 15.18 -14.03 1.12
N GLN A 76 15.09 -15.33 1.43
CA GLN A 76 14.36 -15.82 2.61
C GLN A 76 15.05 -15.39 3.90
N GLN A 77 16.39 -15.52 3.96
CA GLN A 77 17.18 -15.03 5.09
C GLN A 77 17.05 -13.50 5.26
N ASP A 78 17.07 -12.75 4.16
CA ASP A 78 16.87 -11.30 4.19
C ASP A 78 15.48 -10.94 4.71
N LEU A 79 14.43 -11.67 4.32
CA LEU A 79 13.08 -11.45 4.86
C LEU A 79 12.98 -11.77 6.34
N GLU A 80 13.61 -12.85 6.81
CA GLU A 80 13.64 -13.18 8.24
C GLU A 80 14.38 -12.12 9.05
N PHE A 81 15.54 -11.67 8.55
CA PHE A 81 16.29 -10.58 9.16
C PHE A 81 15.47 -9.29 9.22
N LEU A 82 14.77 -8.96 8.13
CA LEU A 82 13.94 -7.76 8.06
C LEU A 82 12.72 -7.84 8.99
N LYS A 83 12.09 -9.01 9.10
CA LYS A 83 11.01 -9.26 10.07
C LYS A 83 11.49 -9.08 11.50
N LYS A 84 12.66 -9.63 11.83
CA LYS A 84 13.25 -9.50 13.17
C LYS A 84 13.57 -8.05 13.52
N GLN A 85 14.14 -7.29 12.58
CA GLN A 85 14.37 -5.85 12.78
C GLN A 85 13.06 -5.09 12.99
N LYS A 86 12.02 -5.42 12.23
CA LYS A 86 10.72 -4.79 12.37
C LYS A 86 10.11 -5.06 13.75
N GLU A 87 10.15 -6.29 14.21
CA GLU A 87 9.65 -6.68 15.54
C GLU A 87 10.39 -5.93 16.65
N GLU A 88 11.72 -5.83 16.56
CA GLU A 88 12.53 -5.09 17.53
C GLU A 88 12.19 -3.59 17.54
N LEU A 89 12.03 -2.97 16.36
CA LEU A 89 11.62 -1.56 16.25
C LEU A 89 10.21 -1.33 16.83
N GLU A 90 9.26 -2.24 16.57
CA GLU A 90 7.91 -2.16 17.13
C GLU A 90 7.94 -2.29 18.66
N ARG A 91 8.79 -3.15 19.20
CA ARG A 91 9.00 -3.30 20.64
C ARG A 91 9.56 -2.02 21.27
N GLN A 92 10.59 -1.42 20.67
CA GLN A 92 11.18 -0.17 21.16
C GLN A 92 10.16 0.98 21.12
N LEU A 93 9.37 1.05 20.05
CA LEU A 93 8.28 2.02 19.91
C LEU A 93 7.24 1.82 21.02
N ALA A 94 6.83 0.58 21.28
CA ALA A 94 5.88 0.28 22.36
C ALA A 94 6.44 0.68 23.74
N GLU A 95 7.72 0.42 24.01
CA GLU A 95 8.37 0.81 25.26
C GLU A 95 8.44 2.35 25.42
N ALA A 96 8.83 3.07 24.37
CA ALA A 96 8.86 4.53 24.36
C ALA A 96 7.47 5.12 24.62
N ASN A 97 6.44 4.57 23.98
CA ASN A 97 5.06 5.00 24.19
C ASN A 97 4.58 4.75 25.62
N ARG A 98 4.92 3.62 26.23
CA ARG A 98 4.62 3.35 27.65
C ARG A 98 5.30 4.35 28.57
N LYS A 99 6.57 4.70 28.31
CA LYS A 99 7.30 5.72 29.09
C LYS A 99 6.65 7.09 28.95
N ILE A 100 6.28 7.49 27.73
CA ILE A 100 5.58 8.76 27.47
C ILE A 100 4.25 8.79 28.21
N PHE A 101 3.46 7.72 28.14
CA PHE A 101 2.19 7.62 28.85
C PHE A 101 2.38 7.75 30.36
N GLY A 102 3.32 7.00 30.94
CA GLY A 102 3.62 7.10 32.37
C GLY A 102 4.06 8.49 32.80
N LEU A 103 4.91 9.15 32.02
CA LEU A 103 5.33 10.53 32.28
C LEU A 103 4.16 11.52 32.20
N GLN A 104 3.27 11.36 31.21
CA GLN A 104 2.06 12.18 31.10
C GLN A 104 1.14 11.99 32.30
N THR A 105 0.88 10.74 32.71
CA THR A 105 0.07 10.45 33.89
C THR A 105 0.68 11.00 35.17
N LEU A 106 2.01 10.94 35.32
CA LEU A 106 2.69 11.55 36.47
C LEU A 106 2.54 13.08 36.48
N ILE A 107 2.55 13.72 35.31
CA ILE A 107 2.27 15.16 35.19
C ILE A 107 0.82 15.43 35.63
N ASP A 108 -0.15 14.68 35.13
CA ASP A 108 -1.57 14.86 35.47
C ASP A 108 -1.80 14.75 37.00
N VAL A 109 -1.22 13.72 37.64
CA VAL A 109 -1.31 13.52 39.10
C VAL A 109 -0.63 14.66 39.86
N ALA A 110 0.52 15.16 39.38
CA ALA A 110 1.22 16.26 40.02
C ALA A 110 0.43 17.59 39.91
N GLU A 111 -0.16 17.87 38.75
CA GLU A 111 -1.00 19.06 38.55
C GLU A 111 -2.25 19.02 39.45
N GLU A 112 -2.90 17.85 39.56
CA GLU A 112 -4.08 17.66 40.43
C GLU A 112 -3.74 17.82 41.91
N SER A 113 -2.69 17.16 42.39
CA SER A 113 -2.32 17.14 43.81
C SER A 113 -1.72 18.44 44.32
N LEU A 114 -0.93 19.13 43.48
CA LEU A 114 -0.22 20.36 43.86
C LEU A 114 -0.95 21.63 43.41
N GLN A 115 -2.01 21.52 42.61
CA GLN A 115 -2.79 22.65 42.07
C GLN A 115 -1.91 23.67 41.32
N ILE A 116 -0.85 23.19 40.66
CA ILE A 116 0.06 23.98 39.82
C ILE A 116 -0.03 23.50 38.37
N ASP A 117 0.11 24.44 37.43
CA ASP A 117 0.06 24.17 35.99
C ASP A 117 1.50 23.95 35.48
N ILE A 118 1.87 22.69 35.23
CA ILE A 118 3.23 22.29 34.83
C ILE A 118 3.35 22.32 33.31
N ARG A 119 2.27 22.00 32.59
CA ARG A 119 2.27 21.94 31.13
C ARG A 119 2.29 23.33 30.51
N LYS A 120 3.21 23.53 29.55
CA LYS A 120 3.23 24.75 28.74
C LYS A 120 1.94 24.87 27.92
N LYS A 121 1.17 25.95 28.11
CA LYS A 121 0.06 26.31 27.21
C LYS A 121 0.60 26.73 25.84
N SER A 122 -0.12 26.38 24.78
CA SER A 122 0.20 26.84 23.42
C SER A 122 0.42 28.36 23.46
N GLY A 123 1.58 28.81 22.97
CA GLY A 123 1.93 30.22 22.99
C GLY A 123 0.90 31.09 22.25
N PRO A 124 0.89 32.41 22.50
CA PRO A 124 -0.05 33.31 21.85
C PRO A 124 0.03 33.15 20.33
N LYS A 125 -1.13 32.94 19.72
CA LYS A 125 -1.30 32.79 18.27
C LYS A 125 -0.68 34.01 17.60
N GLN A 126 0.31 33.83 16.73
CA GLN A 126 0.93 34.96 16.02
C GLN A 126 -0.16 35.73 15.25
N SER A 127 -0.37 36.98 15.64
CA SER A 127 -1.21 37.90 14.88
C SER A 127 -0.59 38.06 13.50
N LYS A 128 -1.33 37.70 12.45
CA LYS A 128 -0.89 37.93 11.07
C LYS A 128 -0.73 39.43 10.87
N LYS A 129 0.47 39.84 10.45
CA LYS A 129 0.79 41.22 10.05
C LYS A 129 0.45 41.41 8.59
#